data_AF-A0A645IEW2-F1
#
_entry.id   AF-A0A645IEW2-F1
#
_cell.length_a   1.000
_cell.length_b   1.000
_cell.length_c   1.000
_cell.angle_alpha   90.00
_cell.angle_beta   90.00
_cell.angle_gamma   90.00
#
_symmetry.space_group_name_H-M   'P 1'
#
loop_
_entity.id
_entity.type
_entity.pdbx_description
1 polymer ?
#
loop_
_entity_poly.entity_id
_entity_poly.type
_entity_poly.pdbx_seq_one_letter_code
_entity_poly.pdbx_strand_id
1 'polypeptide(L)'
;MIPSLREMISLAASRRFYVIDVESLRRHYTKTLLCWDKSFREHLDEVREMFDDEFIRMWDLYLCSCAATFHNGIIDLSQILMTKGVNNDLPMTRWY
;
A
#
# COMPACT_ATOMS: atom_id res chain seq x y z
N MET A 1 6.18 -10.24 7.48
CA MET A 1 6.21 -9.04 8.33
C MET A 1 6.30 -7.84 7.41
N ILE A 2 5.46 -6.82 7.58
CA ILE A 2 5.54 -5.55 6.82
C ILE A 2 6.38 -4.57 7.65
N PRO A 3 7.40 -3.90 7.08
CA PRO A 3 8.25 -2.99 7.84
C PRO A 3 7.46 -1.79 8.35
N SER A 4 7.77 -1.35 9.55
CA SER A 4 7.16 -0.13 10.10
C SER A 4 7.76 1.13 9.47
N LEU A 5 6.99 2.22 9.41
CA LEU A 5 7.51 3.52 8.97
C LEU A 5 8.74 3.95 9.79
N ARG A 6 8.71 3.69 11.10
CA ARG A 6 9.83 3.94 12.02
C ARG A 6 11.11 3.23 11.57
N GLU A 7 10.99 1.95 11.23
CA GLU A 7 12.12 1.14 10.78
C GLU A 7 12.67 1.64 9.44
N MET A 8 11.79 1.95 8.49
CA MET A 8 12.20 2.50 7.19
C MET A 8 12.95 3.83 7.33
N ILE A 9 12.44 4.76 8.14
CA ILE A 9 13.08 6.07 8.39
C ILE A 9 14.42 5.89 9.13
N SER A 10 14.48 5.00 10.13
CA SER A 10 15.71 4.74 10.88
C SER A 10 16.82 4.20 9.98
N LEU A 11 16.50 3.24 9.11
CA LEU A 11 17.44 2.69 8.15
C LEU A 11 17.87 3.72 7.11
N ALA A 12 16.96 4.55 6.61
CA ALA A 12 17.26 5.63 5.68
C ALA A 12 18.28 6.62 6.28
N ALA A 13 18.04 7.07 7.50
CA ALA A 13 18.93 7.99 8.20
C ALA A 13 20.35 7.39 8.38
N SER A 14 20.45 6.11 8.77
CA SER A 14 21.74 5.42 8.92
C SER A 14 22.55 5.34 7.61
N ARG A 15 21.88 5.45 6.46
CA ARG A 15 22.46 5.34 5.11
C ARG A 15 22.64 6.70 4.43
N ARG A 16 22.57 7.81 5.19
CA ARG A 16 22.69 9.20 4.70
C ARG A 16 21.61 9.60 3.69
N PHE A 17 20.42 9.00 3.80
CA PHE A 17 19.22 9.53 3.17
C PHE A 17 18.53 10.53 4.11
N TYR A 18 18.06 11.63 3.53
CA TYR A 18 17.29 12.67 4.21
C TYR A 18 15.84 12.54 3.75
N VAL A 19 14.93 12.36 4.72
CA VAL A 19 13.49 12.29 4.44
C VAL A 19 12.97 13.69 4.18
N ILE A 20 12.33 13.88 3.03
CA ILE A 20 11.80 15.18 2.58
C ILE A 20 10.28 15.22 2.76
N ASP A 21 9.58 14.11 2.47
CA ASP A 21 8.14 14.02 2.60
C ASP A 21 7.70 12.59 2.91
N VAL A 22 6.56 12.48 3.60
CA VAL A 22 5.89 11.20 3.87
C VAL A 22 4.40 11.39 3.67
N GLU A 23 3.83 10.65 2.72
CA GLU A 23 2.39 10.66 2.43
C GLU A 23 1.77 9.29 2.76
N SER A 24 0.68 9.28 3.54
CA SER A 24 -0.10 8.06 3.76
C SER A 24 -1.16 7.92 2.68
N LEU A 25 -1.11 6.78 1.99
CA LEU A 25 -2.06 6.35 0.97
C LEU A 25 -2.96 5.22 1.49
N ARG A 26 -3.03 4.99 2.81
CA ARG A 26 -3.79 3.90 3.44
C ARG A 26 -5.22 3.76 2.94
N ARG A 27 -5.96 4.87 2.92
CA ARG A 27 -7.37 4.90 2.48
C ARG A 27 -7.50 4.65 0.99
N HIS A 28 -6.51 5.05 0.20
CA HIS A 28 -6.47 4.73 -1.23
C HIS A 28 -6.35 3.23 -1.42
N TYR A 29 -5.50 2.56 -0.64
CA TYR A 29 -5.33 1.13 -0.76
C TYR A 29 -6.55 0.32 -0.31
N THR A 30 -7.28 0.80 0.71
CA THR A 30 -8.61 0.25 1.04
C THR A 30 -9.53 0.30 -0.18
N LYS A 31 -9.61 1.44 -0.87
CA LYS A 31 -10.44 1.61 -2.07
C LYS A 31 -9.98 0.68 -3.21
N THR A 32 -8.67 0.55 -3.43
CA THR A 32 -8.10 -0.35 -4.44
C THR A 32 -8.55 -1.80 -4.21
N LEU A 33 -8.44 -2.30 -2.98
CA LEU A 33 -8.81 -3.67 -2.64
C LEU A 33 -10.32 -3.92 -2.84
N LEU A 34 -11.18 -2.94 -2.53
CA LEU A 34 -12.61 -3.03 -2.80
C LEU A 34 -12.94 -3.00 -4.29
N CYS A 35 -12.19 -2.23 -5.10
CA CYS A 35 -12.32 -2.29 -6.56
C CYS A 35 -11.92 -3.65 -7.11
N TRP A 36 -10.84 -4.25 -6.58
CA TRP A 36 -10.43 -5.60 -6.98
C TRP A 36 -11.43 -6.67 -6.56
N ASP A 37 -11.97 -6.61 -5.33
CA ASP A 37 -13.02 -7.52 -4.86
C ASP A 37 -14.26 -7.43 -5.75
N LYS A 38 -14.70 -6.21 -6.09
CA LYS A 38 -15.81 -6.00 -7.01
C LYS A 38 -15.53 -6.63 -8.38
N SER A 39 -14.40 -6.31 -9.00
CA SER A 39 -14.06 -6.86 -10.32
C SER A 39 -13.90 -8.37 -10.30
N PHE A 40 -13.34 -8.93 -9.23
CA PHE A 40 -13.25 -10.38 -9.03
C PHE A 40 -14.64 -11.04 -8.98
N ARG A 41 -15.57 -10.46 -8.20
CA ARG A 41 -16.97 -10.93 -8.11
C ARG A 41 -17.70 -10.85 -9.45
N GLU A 42 -17.46 -9.80 -10.23
CA GLU A 42 -18.08 -9.61 -11.55
C GLU A 42 -17.62 -10.64 -12.59
N HIS A 43 -16.44 -11.24 -12.42
CA HIS A 43 -15.87 -12.22 -13.35
C HIS A 43 -15.74 -13.62 -12.72
N LEU A 44 -16.55 -13.94 -11.70
CA LEU A 44 -16.45 -15.20 -10.98
C LEU A 44 -16.62 -16.44 -11.87
N ASP A 45 -17.45 -16.35 -12.90
CA ASP A 45 -17.69 -17.48 -13.80
C ASP A 45 -16.45 -17.81 -14.64
N GLU A 46 -15.73 -16.79 -15.13
CA GLU A 46 -14.44 -16.97 -15.81
C GLU A 46 -13.37 -17.52 -14.85
N VAL A 47 -13.35 -17.05 -13.61
CA VAL A 47 -12.42 -17.54 -12.58
C VAL A 47 -12.66 -19.01 -12.27
N ARG A 48 -13.93 -19.47 -12.23
CA ARG A 48 -14.29 -20.88 -11.99
C ARG A 48 -13.82 -21.82 -13.09
N GLU A 49 -13.62 -21.32 -14.31
CA GLU A 49 -13.03 -22.12 -15.40
C GLU A 49 -11.52 -22.32 -15.22
N MET A 50 -10.87 -21.45 -14.44
CA MET A 50 -9.42 -21.43 -14.23
C MET A 50 -8.99 -22.03 -12.88
N PHE A 51 -9.82 -21.92 -11.85
CA PHE A 51 -9.47 -22.24 -10.47
C PHE A 51 -10.62 -22.94 -9.73
N ASP A 52 -10.27 -23.68 -8.68
CA ASP A 52 -11.24 -24.38 -7.83
C ASP A 52 -11.92 -23.46 -6.80
N ASP A 53 -12.97 -23.99 -6.17
CA ASP A 53 -13.74 -23.26 -5.15
C ASP A 53 -12.91 -22.93 -3.90
N GLU A 54 -11.86 -23.70 -3.61
CA GLU A 54 -10.95 -23.40 -2.50
C GLU A 54 -10.18 -22.12 -2.77
N PHE A 55 -9.58 -22.00 -3.97
CA PHE A 55 -8.90 -20.79 -4.40
C PHE A 55 -9.82 -19.59 -4.40
N ILE A 56 -11.05 -19.74 -4.93
CA ILE A 56 -12.01 -18.63 -5.00
C ILE A 56 -12.34 -18.10 -3.61
N ARG A 57 -12.61 -18.99 -2.64
CA ARG A 57 -12.90 -18.59 -1.25
C ARG A 57 -11.69 -17.96 -0.57
N MET A 58 -10.49 -18.50 -0.81
CA MET A 58 -9.26 -17.94 -0.28
C MET A 58 -9.01 -16.54 -0.83
N TRP A 59 -9.21 -16.32 -2.13
CA TRP A 59 -8.96 -15.03 -2.78
C TRP A 59 -9.94 -13.95 -2.34
N ASP A 60 -11.22 -14.31 -2.22
CA ASP A 60 -12.27 -13.47 -1.63
C ASP A 60 -11.91 -13.03 -0.21
N LEU A 61 -11.52 -14.00 0.64
CA LEU A 61 -11.08 -13.74 2.00
C LEU A 61 -9.86 -12.82 2.03
N TYR A 62 -8.89 -13.05 1.16
CA TYR A 62 -7.67 -12.23 1.06
C TYR A 62 -8.00 -10.76 0.75
N LEU A 63 -8.81 -10.49 -0.27
CA LEU A 63 -9.15 -9.13 -0.67
C LEU A 63 -9.94 -8.40 0.42
N CYS A 64 -10.97 -9.05 0.96
CA CYS A 64 -11.83 -8.47 2.00
C CYS A 64 -11.07 -8.25 3.32
N SER A 65 -10.26 -9.23 3.77
CA SER A 65 -9.47 -9.10 5.00
C SER A 65 -8.38 -8.02 4.88
N CYS A 66 -7.70 -7.94 3.74
CA CYS A 66 -6.75 -6.86 3.48
C CYS A 66 -7.44 -5.50 3.50
N ALA A 67 -8.60 -5.35 2.83
CA ALA A 67 -9.34 -4.09 2.80
C ALA A 67 -9.71 -3.63 4.21
N ALA A 68 -10.23 -4.54 5.05
CA ALA A 68 -10.54 -4.26 6.44
C ALA A 68 -9.29 -3.89 7.25
N THR A 69 -8.16 -4.56 7.02
CA THR A 69 -6.90 -4.32 7.73
C THR A 69 -6.34 -2.92 7.43
N PHE A 70 -6.36 -2.48 6.17
CA PHE A 70 -6.02 -1.10 5.80
C PHE A 70 -7.05 -0.09 6.33
N HIS A 71 -8.35 -0.40 6.29
CA HIS A 71 -9.40 0.48 6.77
C HIS A 71 -9.25 0.79 8.27
N ASN A 72 -8.97 -0.25 9.07
CA ASN A 72 -8.84 -0.18 10.52
C ASN A 72 -7.46 0.31 11.00
N GLY A 73 -6.52 0.61 10.09
CA GLY A 73 -5.22 1.16 10.47
C GLY A 73 -4.24 0.16 11.08
N ILE A 74 -4.47 -1.14 10.88
CA ILE A 74 -3.55 -2.20 11.32
C ILE A 74 -2.31 -2.21 10.41
N ILE A 75 -2.49 -1.91 9.12
CA ILE A 75 -1.43 -1.74 8.11
C ILE A 75 -1.59 -0.35 7.46
N ASP A 76 -0.48 0.23 7.01
CA ASP A 76 -0.42 1.49 6.28
C ASP A 76 0.31 1.31 4.94
N LEU A 77 0.10 2.25 4.03
CA LEU A 77 0.82 2.40 2.78
C LEU A 77 1.41 3.81 2.75
N SER A 78 2.73 3.93 2.74
CA SER A 78 3.41 5.22 2.75
C SER A 78 4.26 5.41 1.51
N GLN A 79 4.11 6.56 0.86
CA GLN A 79 5.07 7.07 -0.12
C GLN A 79 6.07 7.94 0.62
N ILE A 80 7.36 7.64 0.47
CA ILE A 80 8.43 8.37 1.16
C ILE A 80 9.36 8.99 0.12
N LEU A 81 9.45 10.32 0.13
CA LEU A 81 10.40 11.06 -0.68
C LEU A 81 11.70 11.26 0.11
N MET A 82 12.82 10.87 -0.48
CA MET A 82 14.14 11.00 0.14
C MET A 82 15.18 11.54 -0.83
N THR A 83 16.18 12.25 -0.30
CA THR A 83 17.37 12.66 -1.04
C THR A 83 18.61 12.02 -0.44
N LYS A 84 19.64 11.78 -1.26
CA LYS A 84 20.95 11.36 -0.77
C LYS A 84 21.78 12.60 -0.46
N GLY A 85 22.02 12.86 0.82
CA GLY A 85 22.58 14.14 1.24
C GLY A 85 21.56 15.28 1.28
N VAL A 86 22.03 16.46 1.67
CA VAL A 86 21.25 17.71 1.68
C VAL A 86 21.00 18.15 0.24
N ASN A 87 19.75 18.48 -0.08
CA ASN A 87 19.36 19.00 -1.39
C ASN A 87 18.49 20.25 -1.19
N ASN A 88 19.03 21.41 -1.59
CA ASN A 88 18.35 22.70 -1.49
C ASN A 88 17.72 23.15 -2.83
N ASP A 89 17.78 22.31 -3.86
CA ASP A 89 17.26 22.63 -5.20
C ASP A 89 15.78 22.26 -5.34
N LEU A 90 15.21 21.53 -4.37
CA LEU A 90 13.79 21.22 -4.33
C LEU A 90 12.97 22.48 -4.01
N PRO A 91 11.78 22.66 -4.63
CA PRO A 91 10.89 23.75 -4.28
C PRO A 91 10.52 23.74 -2.79
N MET A 92 10.44 24.93 -2.20
CA MET A 92 10.06 25.10 -0.78
C MET A 92 8.63 24.63 -0.47
N THR A 93 7.77 24.52 -1.48
CA THR A 93 6.38 24.09 -1.35
C THR A 93 6.07 22.96 -2.34
N ARG A 94 5.04 22.16 -2.04
CA ARG A 94 4.62 20.99 -2.81
C ARG A 94 3.54 21.30 -3.87
N TRP A 95 3.56 22.50 -4.45
CA TRP A 95 2.53 22.96 -5.42
C TRP A 95 2.95 22.83 -6.89
N TYR A 96 4.00 22.04 -7.15
CA TYR A 96 4.48 21.75 -8.49
C TYR A 96 3.50 20.89 -9.30
#